data_AF-A0A842ETP2-F1
#
_entry.id   AF-A0A842ETP2-F1
#
_cell.length_a   1.000
_cell.length_b   1.000
_cell.length_c   1.000
_cell.angle_alpha   90.00
_cell.angle_beta   90.00
_cell.angle_gamma   90.00
#
_symmetry.space_group_name_H-M   'P 1'
#
loop_
_entity.id
_entity.type
_entity.pdbx_description
1 polymer ?
#
loop_
_entity_poly.entity_id
_entity_poly.type
_entity_poly.pdbx_seq_one_letter_code
_entity_poly.pdbx_strand_id
1 'polypeptide(L)'
;MTKKNRKTTTIFAVVLASSLVLGSSPLAGSAQETETSFESYINQLVEKQPGITKAELELEISESAKELGMDKQSLAKEALAELNDKELAAQIEAKETGQLISARGGSSGTKKLTKANQRGDVFYTPSSTLGISHGHNGIYYTTDYIVESIPKSGVRKIHYTGRNVEKNAVMQSVKTSQANRNAAANWANSRVGDSYSYNFATNRATSTTGAKNCSKLVWSAYKLKANIDIDADKGAGVYPVDIRDSSYTVTYKKL
;
A
#
# COMPACT_ATOMS: atom_id res chain seq x y z
N MET A 1 20.12 -16.86 55.66
CA MET A 1 19.26 -18.04 55.94
C MET A 1 17.94 -17.87 55.20
N THR A 2 17.88 -18.28 53.93
CA THR A 2 17.18 -19.51 53.47
C THR A 2 15.72 -19.61 53.91
N LYS A 3 14.79 -19.45 52.96
CA LYS A 3 13.63 -20.35 52.89
C LYS A 3 13.14 -20.53 51.45
N LYS A 4 13.06 -21.82 51.13
CA LYS A 4 12.77 -22.52 49.88
C LYS A 4 11.28 -22.86 49.90
N ASN A 5 10.51 -22.48 48.88
CA ASN A 5 9.14 -22.99 48.65
C ASN A 5 9.09 -23.52 47.22
N ARG A 6 9.46 -24.78 46.97
CA ARG A 6 8.61 -26.00 46.96
C ARG A 6 7.33 -25.85 46.12
N LYS A 7 7.43 -26.48 44.94
CA LYS A 7 6.35 -26.79 43.99
C LYS A 7 5.30 -27.69 44.64
N THR A 8 4.04 -27.41 44.39
CA THR A 8 2.92 -28.29 44.73
C THR A 8 2.39 -28.91 43.45
N THR A 9 2.64 -30.20 43.29
CA THR A 9 2.01 -31.07 42.30
C THR A 9 0.66 -31.50 42.86
N THR A 10 -0.42 -31.29 42.12
CA THR A 10 -1.73 -31.88 42.43
C THR A 10 -2.11 -32.85 41.33
N ILE A 11 -2.07 -34.13 41.68
CA ILE A 11 -2.64 -35.25 40.93
C ILE A 11 -4.12 -35.33 41.33
N PHE A 12 -5.01 -35.37 40.35
CA PHE A 12 -6.37 -35.89 40.54
C PHE A 12 -6.56 -37.08 39.61
N ALA A 13 -6.73 -38.25 40.22
CA ALA A 13 -7.32 -39.43 39.62
C ALA A 13 -8.84 -39.44 39.88
N VAL A 14 -9.54 -40.46 39.34
CA VAL A 14 -10.98 -40.80 39.46
C VAL A 14 -11.78 -40.30 38.23
N VAL A 15 -12.48 -41.10 37.40
CA VAL A 15 -12.97 -42.49 37.51
C VAL A 15 -13.28 -43.05 36.10
N LEU A 16 -13.09 -44.36 35.92
CA LEU A 16 -13.62 -45.13 34.79
C LEU A 16 -15.14 -45.25 34.91
N ALA A 17 -15.87 -44.79 33.90
CA ALA A 17 -17.25 -45.20 33.65
C ALA A 17 -17.35 -45.76 32.24
N SER A 18 -17.48 -47.07 32.16
CA SER A 18 -17.75 -47.82 30.94
C SER A 18 -19.23 -47.66 30.56
N SER A 19 -19.50 -47.06 29.41
CA SER A 19 -20.78 -47.25 28.71
C SER A 19 -20.51 -47.37 27.21
N LEU A 20 -20.61 -48.63 26.74
CA LEU A 20 -20.81 -48.94 25.33
C LEU A 20 -22.11 -48.29 24.87
N VAL A 21 -22.03 -47.38 23.90
CA VAL A 21 -23.12 -47.11 22.96
C VAL A 21 -22.53 -47.17 21.56
N LEU A 22 -22.85 -48.26 20.87
CA LEU A 22 -22.73 -48.39 19.42
C LEU A 22 -23.83 -47.53 18.78
N GLY A 23 -23.48 -46.68 17.81
CA GLY A 23 -24.47 -45.95 17.03
C GLY A 23 -23.91 -44.82 16.17
N SER A 24 -23.34 -45.20 15.02
CA SER A 24 -23.28 -44.44 13.76
C SER A 24 -22.96 -42.93 13.80
N SER A 25 -21.71 -42.64 13.41
CA SER A 25 -21.18 -41.45 12.73
C SER A 25 -22.03 -40.16 12.70
N PRO A 26 -21.55 -39.05 13.29
CA PRO A 26 -21.82 -37.77 12.67
C PRO A 26 -20.95 -37.70 11.40
N LEU A 27 -21.60 -37.52 10.24
CA LEU A 27 -20.96 -36.86 9.11
C LEU A 27 -20.49 -35.49 9.62
N ALA A 28 -19.25 -35.42 10.08
CA ALA A 28 -18.51 -34.18 10.06
C ALA A 28 -18.21 -33.91 8.59
N GLY A 29 -19.17 -33.27 7.91
CA GLY A 29 -18.84 -32.48 6.73
C GLY A 29 -17.89 -31.39 7.20
N SER A 30 -16.60 -31.68 7.22
CA SER A 30 -15.60 -30.64 7.16
C SER A 30 -15.98 -29.81 5.94
N ALA A 31 -16.42 -28.58 6.13
CA ALA A 31 -16.40 -27.59 5.08
C ALA A 31 -14.93 -27.51 4.67
N GLN A 32 -14.58 -28.28 3.65
CA GLN A 32 -13.29 -28.19 3.00
C GLN A 32 -13.35 -26.81 2.34
N GLU A 33 -12.77 -25.81 3.00
CA GLU A 33 -12.44 -24.56 2.33
C GLU A 33 -11.66 -24.99 1.10
N THR A 34 -12.29 -24.87 -0.06
CA THR A 34 -11.61 -25.05 -1.33
C THR A 34 -10.49 -24.02 -1.32
N GLU A 35 -9.25 -24.47 -1.11
CA GLU A 35 -8.10 -23.55 -1.15
C GLU A 35 -8.18 -22.78 -2.45
N THR A 36 -8.34 -21.46 -2.33
CA THR A 36 -8.39 -20.58 -3.49
C THR A 36 -7.05 -20.69 -4.19
N SER A 37 -7.05 -21.08 -5.46
CA SER A 37 -5.82 -21.26 -6.22
C SER A 37 -5.10 -19.93 -6.43
N PHE A 38 -3.77 -19.98 -6.57
CA PHE A 38 -2.96 -18.84 -7.02
C PHE A 38 -3.59 -18.12 -8.22
N GLU A 39 -4.08 -18.88 -9.19
CA GLU A 39 -4.69 -18.32 -10.40
C GLU A 39 -5.99 -17.54 -10.12
N SER A 40 -6.78 -17.97 -9.12
CA SER A 40 -7.96 -17.22 -8.68
C SER A 40 -7.58 -15.90 -8.01
N TYR A 41 -6.53 -15.87 -7.20
CA TYR A 41 -6.03 -14.61 -6.62
C TYR A 41 -5.53 -13.64 -7.69
N ILE A 42 -4.79 -14.14 -8.67
CA ILE A 42 -4.31 -13.34 -9.80
C ILE A 42 -5.45 -12.74 -10.59
N ASN A 43 -6.48 -13.52 -10.93
CA ASN A 43 -7.62 -13.03 -11.69
C ASN A 43 -8.30 -11.85 -10.96
N GLN A 44 -8.52 -11.98 -9.65
CA GLN A 44 -9.11 -10.92 -8.82
C GLN A 44 -8.21 -9.68 -8.72
N LEU A 45 -6.89 -9.85 -8.62
CA LEU A 45 -5.96 -8.73 -8.58
C LEU A 45 -5.91 -7.97 -9.92
N VAL A 46 -5.92 -8.67 -11.06
CA VAL A 46 -5.93 -8.05 -12.40
C VAL A 46 -7.21 -7.22 -12.60
N GLU A 47 -8.37 -7.74 -12.18
CA GLU A 47 -9.64 -7.01 -12.25
C GLU A 47 -9.57 -5.66 -11.51
N LYS A 48 -8.85 -5.63 -10.39
CA LYS A 48 -8.66 -4.44 -9.55
C LYS A 48 -7.53 -3.53 -10.01
N GLN A 49 -6.63 -4.00 -10.88
CA GLN A 49 -5.47 -3.26 -11.38
C GLN A 49 -5.50 -3.13 -12.91
N PRO A 50 -6.43 -2.36 -13.48
CA PRO A 50 -6.51 -2.23 -14.92
C PRO A 50 -5.27 -1.55 -15.49
N GLY A 51 -4.60 -2.23 -16.43
CA GLY A 51 -3.37 -1.78 -17.07
C GLY A 51 -2.18 -2.72 -16.88
N ILE A 52 -2.30 -3.74 -16.02
CA ILE A 52 -1.41 -4.89 -15.98
C ILE A 52 -2.11 -6.12 -16.54
N THR A 53 -1.41 -6.94 -17.32
CA THR A 53 -1.92 -8.22 -17.79
C THR A 53 -1.75 -9.31 -16.72
N LYS A 54 -2.51 -10.39 -16.84
CA LYS A 54 -2.38 -11.57 -15.99
C LYS A 54 -0.95 -12.11 -15.96
N ALA A 55 -0.32 -12.30 -17.12
CA ALA A 55 1.02 -12.85 -17.23
C ALA A 55 2.07 -11.92 -16.58
N GLU A 56 1.93 -10.60 -16.76
CA GLU A 56 2.82 -9.62 -16.11
C GLU A 56 2.67 -9.68 -14.58
N LEU A 57 1.44 -9.70 -14.07
CA LEU A 57 1.22 -9.75 -12.62
C LEU A 57 1.70 -11.08 -12.01
N GLU A 58 1.47 -12.22 -12.67
CA GLU A 58 1.99 -13.52 -12.22
C GLU A 58 3.51 -13.54 -12.13
N LEU A 59 4.18 -12.96 -13.12
CA LEU A 59 5.64 -12.84 -13.14
C LEU A 59 6.11 -11.97 -11.97
N GLU A 60 5.57 -10.77 -11.81
CA GLU A 60 5.99 -9.83 -10.78
C GLU A 60 5.71 -10.33 -9.36
N ILE A 61 4.58 -11.03 -9.12
CA ILE A 61 4.32 -11.68 -7.83
C ILE A 61 5.31 -12.82 -7.61
N SER A 62 5.61 -13.62 -8.64
CA SER A 62 6.59 -14.71 -8.50
C SER A 62 8.01 -14.19 -8.21
N GLU A 63 8.41 -13.07 -8.79
CA GLU A 63 9.68 -12.40 -8.50
C GLU A 63 9.70 -11.79 -7.11
N SER A 64 8.62 -11.10 -6.73
CA SER A 64 8.46 -10.51 -5.40
C SER A 64 8.47 -11.57 -4.29
N ALA A 65 7.83 -12.71 -4.52
CA ALA A 65 7.80 -13.84 -3.60
C ALA A 65 9.21 -14.40 -3.36
N LYS A 66 10.02 -14.51 -4.42
CA LYS A 66 11.43 -14.92 -4.31
C LYS A 66 12.25 -13.93 -3.48
N GLU A 67 12.10 -12.63 -3.74
CA GLU A 67 12.80 -11.58 -3.00
C GLU A 67 12.43 -11.59 -1.51
N LEU A 68 11.16 -11.84 -1.20
CA LEU A 68 10.66 -11.89 0.17
C LEU A 68 10.87 -13.25 0.86
N GLY A 69 11.30 -14.28 0.13
CA GLY A 69 11.39 -15.65 0.65
C GLY A 69 10.02 -16.25 1.02
N MET A 70 8.96 -15.84 0.33
CA MET A 70 7.57 -16.24 0.58
C MET A 70 7.06 -17.18 -0.52
N ASP A 71 6.02 -17.96 -0.21
CA ASP A 71 5.26 -18.66 -1.23
C ASP A 71 4.43 -17.68 -2.08
N LYS A 72 4.35 -17.91 -3.39
CA LYS A 72 3.67 -17.01 -4.33
C LYS A 72 2.15 -16.96 -4.12
N GLN A 73 1.53 -18.05 -3.68
CA GLN A 73 0.10 -18.08 -3.37
C GLN A 73 -0.18 -17.33 -2.08
N SER A 74 0.67 -17.49 -1.06
CA SER A 74 0.60 -16.69 0.16
C SER A 74 0.75 -15.19 -0.13
N LEU A 75 1.75 -14.79 -0.92
CA LEU A 75 1.93 -13.38 -1.28
C LEU A 75 0.75 -12.82 -2.11
N ALA A 76 0.23 -13.59 -3.07
CA ALA A 76 -0.94 -13.18 -3.85
C ALA A 76 -2.20 -13.02 -2.96
N LYS A 77 -2.39 -13.92 -2.00
CA LYS A 77 -3.47 -13.84 -1.02
C LYS A 77 -3.36 -12.59 -0.15
N GLU A 78 -2.17 -12.32 0.40
CA GLU A 78 -1.90 -11.13 1.22
C GLU A 78 -2.11 -9.85 0.43
N ALA A 79 -1.56 -9.77 -0.78
CA ALA A 79 -1.72 -8.60 -1.64
C ALA A 79 -3.19 -8.34 -2.01
N LEU A 80 -3.99 -9.40 -2.24
CA LEU A 80 -5.42 -9.25 -2.51
C LEU A 80 -6.18 -8.79 -1.27
N ALA A 81 -5.88 -9.35 -0.09
CA ALA A 81 -6.49 -8.93 1.17
C ALA A 81 -6.21 -7.44 1.43
N GLU A 82 -4.96 -7.02 1.29
CA GLU A 82 -4.55 -5.62 1.45
C GLU A 82 -5.30 -4.70 0.47
N LEU A 83 -5.37 -5.07 -0.81
CA LEU A 83 -6.08 -4.28 -1.82
C LEU A 83 -7.59 -4.16 -1.52
N ASN A 84 -8.21 -5.23 -1.02
CA ASN A 84 -9.61 -5.21 -0.57
C ASN A 84 -9.80 -4.30 0.65
N ASP A 85 -8.87 -4.30 1.61
CA ASP A 85 -8.93 -3.42 2.77
C ASP A 85 -8.80 -1.95 2.35
N LYS A 86 -7.89 -1.64 1.41
CA LYS A 86 -7.79 -0.29 0.83
C LYS A 86 -9.07 0.15 0.14
N GLU A 87 -9.69 -0.76 -0.62
CA GLU A 87 -10.95 -0.49 -1.29
C GLU A 87 -12.10 -0.24 -0.30
N LEU A 88 -12.19 -1.04 0.76
CA LEU A 88 -13.21 -0.87 1.79
C LEU A 88 -13.04 0.47 2.53
N ALA A 89 -11.81 0.80 2.95
CA ALA A 89 -11.51 2.07 3.61
C ALA A 89 -11.83 3.27 2.72
N ALA A 90 -11.49 3.18 1.44
CA ALA A 90 -11.84 4.14 0.40
C ALA A 90 -13.35 4.38 0.28
N GLN A 91 -14.15 3.32 0.26
CA GLN A 91 -15.60 3.41 0.16
C GLN A 91 -16.22 4.05 1.40
N ILE A 92 -15.68 3.76 2.59
CA ILE A 92 -16.09 4.39 3.85
C ILE A 92 -15.76 5.89 3.80
N GLU A 93 -14.53 6.26 3.48
CA GLU A 93 -14.09 7.67 3.40
C GLU A 93 -14.92 8.45 2.36
N ALA A 94 -15.21 7.86 1.20
CA ALA A 94 -16.02 8.50 0.16
C ALA A 94 -17.46 8.76 0.61
N LYS A 95 -18.08 7.81 1.33
CA LYS A 95 -19.43 7.96 1.89
C LYS A 95 -19.48 9.06 2.96
N GLU A 96 -18.48 9.11 3.83
CA GLU A 96 -18.42 10.10 4.92
C GLU A 96 -18.14 11.52 4.41
N THR A 97 -17.34 11.65 3.35
CA THR A 97 -16.87 12.96 2.85
C THR A 97 -17.66 13.50 1.66
N GLY A 98 -18.58 12.71 1.09
CA GLY A 98 -19.36 13.05 -0.11
C GLY A 98 -18.49 13.25 -1.34
N GLN A 99 -17.40 12.49 -1.45
CA GLN A 99 -16.31 12.75 -2.38
C GLN A 99 -16.55 12.12 -3.76
N LEU A 100 -16.51 12.95 -4.82
CA LEU A 100 -16.40 12.52 -6.21
C LEU A 100 -14.91 12.29 -6.52
N ILE A 101 -14.57 11.14 -7.10
CA ILE A 101 -13.18 10.66 -7.20
C ILE A 101 -12.75 10.51 -8.66
N SER A 102 -11.54 10.97 -8.98
CA SER A 102 -10.97 10.87 -10.33
C SER A 102 -10.28 9.55 -10.62
N ALA A 103 -10.42 9.07 -11.86
CA ALA A 103 -9.85 7.81 -12.32
C ALA A 103 -8.30 7.81 -12.38
N ARG A 104 -7.62 6.79 -11.81
CA ARG A 104 -6.21 6.38 -12.05
C ARG A 104 -5.14 7.47 -11.87
N GLY A 105 -5.17 8.22 -10.76
CA GLY A 105 -4.24 9.34 -10.55
C GLY A 105 -4.50 10.53 -11.48
N GLY A 106 -5.71 10.59 -12.04
CA GLY A 106 -6.17 11.63 -12.95
C GLY A 106 -6.01 13.04 -12.38
N SER A 107 -5.95 14.02 -13.30
CA SER A 107 -5.86 15.46 -13.00
C SER A 107 -7.20 16.14 -13.27
N SER A 108 -8.33 15.54 -12.91
CA SER A 108 -9.66 16.07 -13.24
C SER A 108 -10.28 16.94 -12.15
N GLY A 109 -9.69 16.99 -10.95
CA GLY A 109 -10.20 17.80 -9.86
C GLY A 109 -10.24 19.30 -10.16
N THR A 110 -10.96 20.04 -9.32
CA THR A 110 -11.16 21.49 -9.48
C THR A 110 -10.22 22.32 -8.63
N LYS A 111 -9.51 21.69 -7.68
CA LYS A 111 -8.53 22.35 -6.82
C LYS A 111 -7.15 22.30 -7.46
N LYS A 112 -6.30 23.22 -7.03
CA LYS A 112 -4.88 23.25 -7.39
C LYS A 112 -4.06 23.05 -6.14
N LEU A 113 -2.91 22.39 -6.30
CA LEU A 113 -1.85 22.47 -5.32
C LEU A 113 -1.43 23.94 -5.12
N THR A 114 -0.74 24.22 -4.01
CA THR A 114 -0.05 25.49 -3.83
C THR A 114 1.46 25.28 -3.74
N LYS A 115 2.22 26.37 -3.63
CA LYS A 115 3.63 26.31 -3.27
C LYS A 115 3.81 25.51 -1.97
N ALA A 116 4.79 24.62 -1.93
CA ALA A 116 5.13 23.87 -0.72
C ALA A 116 5.91 24.74 0.27
N ASN A 117 5.82 24.37 1.56
CA ASN A 117 6.62 25.02 2.60
C ASN A 117 8.10 24.70 2.42
N GLN A 118 8.42 23.46 2.07
CA GLN A 118 9.78 22.99 1.89
C GLN A 118 9.91 22.06 0.69
N ARG A 119 11.11 22.01 0.13
CA ARG A 119 11.49 20.95 -0.79
C ARG A 119 11.41 19.58 -0.09
N GLY A 120 10.92 18.58 -0.81
CA GLY A 120 10.67 17.23 -0.32
C GLY A 120 9.32 17.05 0.35
N ASP A 121 8.55 18.12 0.58
CA ASP A 121 7.15 17.95 0.96
C ASP A 121 6.41 17.06 -0.05
N VAL A 122 5.40 16.35 0.42
CA VAL A 122 4.57 15.46 -0.40
C VAL A 122 3.16 16.00 -0.46
N PHE A 123 2.44 15.65 -1.52
CA PHE A 123 1.00 15.85 -1.55
C PHE A 123 0.30 14.51 -1.71
N TYR A 124 -0.93 14.44 -1.19
CA TYR A 124 -1.87 13.39 -1.47
C TYR A 124 -3.13 14.03 -2.05
N THR A 125 -3.73 13.39 -3.05
CA THR A 125 -5.07 13.72 -3.52
C THR A 125 -5.88 12.44 -3.63
N PRO A 126 -7.14 12.44 -3.19
CA PRO A 126 -8.04 11.32 -3.45
C PRO A 126 -8.15 11.05 -4.95
N SER A 127 -8.13 9.78 -5.33
CA SER A 127 -8.23 9.28 -6.69
C SER A 127 -8.59 7.80 -6.63
N SER A 128 -9.35 7.30 -7.60
CA SER A 128 -9.85 5.94 -7.66
C SER A 128 -9.54 5.30 -8.98
N THR A 129 -9.43 3.99 -9.02
CA THR A 129 -9.33 3.25 -10.28
C THR A 129 -10.46 2.22 -10.29
N LEU A 130 -11.42 2.35 -11.22
CA LEU A 130 -12.59 1.46 -11.29
C LEU A 130 -13.34 1.28 -9.94
N GLY A 131 -13.44 2.34 -9.15
CA GLY A 131 -14.08 2.32 -7.83
C GLY A 131 -13.13 2.14 -6.63
N ILE A 132 -11.86 1.79 -6.86
CA ILE A 132 -10.86 1.58 -5.79
C ILE A 132 -10.11 2.87 -5.50
N SER A 133 -10.47 3.61 -4.43
CA SER A 133 -9.83 4.89 -4.07
C SER A 133 -8.51 4.71 -3.30
N HIS A 134 -7.43 4.38 -4.01
CA HIS A 134 -6.09 4.33 -3.40
C HIS A 134 -5.38 5.70 -3.33
N GLY A 135 -5.93 6.73 -3.96
CA GLY A 135 -5.35 8.08 -4.00
C GLY A 135 -4.22 8.23 -5.02
N HIS A 136 -3.60 9.41 -5.02
CA HIS A 136 -2.41 9.75 -5.80
C HIS A 136 -1.49 10.66 -4.99
N ASN A 137 -0.19 10.53 -5.20
CA ASN A 137 0.79 11.35 -4.52
C ASN A 137 1.94 11.78 -5.45
N GLY A 138 2.70 12.75 -4.95
CA GLY A 138 3.94 13.19 -5.55
C GLY A 138 4.76 13.95 -4.53
N ILE A 139 5.99 14.30 -4.93
CA ILE A 139 6.98 14.97 -4.09
C ILE A 139 7.40 16.29 -4.71
N TYR A 140 7.52 17.33 -3.91
CA TYR A 140 8.02 18.64 -4.33
C TYR A 140 9.54 18.59 -4.52
N TYR A 141 10.00 18.64 -5.78
CA TYR A 141 11.42 18.77 -6.13
C TYR A 141 11.97 20.16 -5.79
N THR A 142 11.16 21.19 -6.02
CA THR A 142 11.35 22.51 -5.45
C THR A 142 10.03 22.93 -4.81
N THR A 143 9.94 24.10 -4.18
CA THR A 143 8.66 24.58 -3.66
C THR A 143 7.60 24.77 -4.75
N ASP A 144 8.01 24.92 -6.01
CA ASP A 144 7.12 25.25 -7.13
C ASP A 144 6.99 24.12 -8.18
N TYR A 145 7.80 23.06 -8.07
CA TYR A 145 7.78 21.94 -9.01
C TYR A 145 7.62 20.62 -8.28
N ILE A 146 6.67 19.82 -8.75
CA ILE A 146 6.44 18.47 -8.26
C ILE A 146 7.05 17.44 -9.22
N VAL A 147 7.39 16.29 -8.66
CA VAL A 147 7.68 15.07 -9.39
C VAL A 147 6.64 14.04 -8.98
N GLU A 148 5.99 13.43 -9.96
CA GLU A 148 4.95 12.43 -9.78
C GLU A 148 5.09 11.36 -10.87
N SER A 149 4.56 10.17 -10.62
CA SER A 149 4.41 9.14 -11.65
C SER A 149 2.94 8.98 -11.98
N ILE A 150 2.55 9.09 -13.24
CA ILE A 150 1.15 8.92 -13.67
C ILE A 150 1.05 7.95 -14.86
N PRO A 151 -0.13 7.33 -15.09
CA PRO A 151 -0.37 6.58 -16.31
C PRO A 151 -0.03 7.40 -17.57
N LYS A 152 0.46 6.72 -18.60
CA LYS A 152 0.95 7.27 -19.90
C LYS A 152 2.28 8.02 -19.84
N SER A 153 2.51 8.88 -18.85
CA SER A 153 3.73 9.69 -18.79
C SER A 153 4.85 9.07 -17.95
N GLY A 154 4.53 8.11 -17.07
CA GLY A 154 5.48 7.66 -16.06
C GLY A 154 5.90 8.81 -15.15
N VAL A 155 7.16 8.80 -14.71
CA VAL A 155 7.71 9.83 -13.85
C VAL A 155 7.95 11.11 -14.64
N ARG A 156 7.31 12.19 -14.20
CA ARG A 156 7.42 13.53 -14.81
C ARG A 156 7.67 14.60 -13.78
N LYS A 157 8.26 15.71 -14.21
CA LYS A 157 8.34 16.96 -13.45
C LYS A 157 7.41 18.00 -14.06
N ILE A 158 6.54 18.58 -13.25
CA ILE A 158 5.65 19.66 -13.68
C ILE A 158 5.60 20.78 -12.63
N HIS A 159 5.21 21.98 -13.06
CA HIS A 159 4.89 23.06 -12.11
C HIS A 159 3.66 22.65 -11.28
N TYR A 160 3.62 23.01 -9.99
CA TYR A 160 2.56 22.53 -9.08
C TYR A 160 1.14 22.90 -9.57
N THR A 161 0.96 24.06 -10.20
CA THR A 161 -0.34 24.47 -10.77
C THR A 161 -0.75 23.67 -12.00
N GLY A 162 0.18 22.92 -12.61
CA GLY A 162 -0.11 21.98 -13.69
C GLY A 162 -0.85 20.72 -13.20
N ARG A 163 -0.91 20.49 -11.89
CA ARG A 163 -1.68 19.41 -11.26
C ARG A 163 -3.00 19.95 -10.74
N ASN A 164 -4.09 19.35 -11.20
CA ASN A 164 -5.36 19.43 -10.51
C ASN A 164 -5.43 18.34 -9.45
N VAL A 165 -6.05 18.68 -8.33
CA VAL A 165 -6.30 17.78 -7.21
C VAL A 165 -7.77 17.83 -6.84
N GLU A 166 -8.27 16.72 -6.31
CA GLU A 166 -9.62 16.63 -5.77
C GLU A 166 -9.74 17.40 -4.46
N LYS A 167 -10.99 17.64 -4.03
CA LYS A 167 -11.30 18.09 -2.67
C LYS A 167 -10.63 17.15 -1.64
N ASN A 168 -10.29 17.65 -0.46
CA ASN A 168 -9.63 16.87 0.60
C ASN A 168 -8.21 16.42 0.25
N ALA A 169 -7.63 16.95 -0.83
CA ALA A 169 -6.20 16.82 -1.05
C ALA A 169 -5.43 17.50 0.10
N VAL A 170 -4.28 16.93 0.44
CA VAL A 170 -3.44 17.42 1.54
C VAL A 170 -2.02 17.64 1.06
N MET A 171 -1.36 18.61 1.69
CA MET A 171 0.09 18.83 1.57
C MET A 171 0.72 18.55 2.93
N GLN A 172 1.79 17.75 2.90
CA GLN A 172 2.40 17.20 4.09
C GLN A 172 3.91 17.35 4.06
N SER A 173 4.50 17.54 5.24
CA SER A 173 5.95 17.41 5.43
C SER A 173 6.27 16.01 5.93
N VAL A 174 7.47 15.52 5.61
CA VAL A 174 8.00 14.27 6.19
C VAL A 174 8.89 14.60 7.37
N LYS A 175 8.65 13.96 8.52
CA LYS A 175 9.38 14.07 9.80
C LYS A 175 10.79 13.52 9.67
N THR A 176 11.68 14.33 9.10
CA THR A 176 13.11 14.07 8.94
C THR A 176 13.87 15.39 8.77
N SER A 177 15.20 15.33 8.62
CA SER A 177 16.01 16.52 8.37
C SER A 177 15.71 17.13 7.00
N GLN A 178 15.94 18.43 6.83
CA GLN A 178 15.79 19.06 5.51
C GLN A 178 16.77 18.48 4.48
N ALA A 179 17.96 18.04 4.90
CA ALA A 179 18.92 17.37 4.03
C ALA A 179 18.35 16.07 3.44
N ASN A 180 17.69 15.25 4.26
CA ASN A 180 17.03 14.02 3.81
C ASN A 180 15.88 14.31 2.85
N ARG A 181 15.04 15.31 3.14
CA ARG A 181 13.98 15.77 2.23
C ARG A 181 14.54 16.24 0.89
N ASN A 182 15.63 17.01 0.90
CA ASN A 182 16.31 17.46 -0.30
C ASN A 182 16.84 16.30 -1.14
N ALA A 183 17.46 15.31 -0.48
CA ALA A 183 17.99 14.11 -1.11
C ALA A 183 16.88 13.23 -1.72
N ALA A 184 15.77 13.02 -1.01
CA ALA A 184 14.60 12.32 -1.52
C ALA A 184 14.03 13.01 -2.77
N ALA A 185 13.83 14.33 -2.71
CA ALA A 185 13.41 15.14 -3.85
C ALA A 185 14.38 15.04 -5.05
N ASN A 186 15.70 15.06 -4.80
CA ASN A 186 16.73 14.91 -5.84
C ASN A 186 16.62 13.54 -6.51
N TRP A 187 16.49 12.50 -5.70
CA TRP A 187 16.36 11.14 -6.20
C TRP A 187 15.10 11.00 -7.06
N ALA A 188 13.95 11.46 -6.59
CA ALA A 188 12.71 11.40 -7.36
C ALA A 188 12.84 12.13 -8.71
N ASN A 189 13.41 13.34 -8.72
CA ASN A 189 13.65 14.09 -9.96
C ASN A 189 14.63 13.37 -10.90
N SER A 190 15.62 12.63 -10.38
CA SER A 190 16.52 11.83 -11.22
C SER A 190 15.84 10.67 -11.94
N ARG A 191 14.61 10.32 -11.54
CA ARG A 191 13.81 9.26 -12.16
C ARG A 191 12.88 9.76 -13.26
N VAL A 192 12.87 11.07 -13.56
CA VAL A 192 12.04 11.63 -14.64
C VAL A 192 12.37 10.92 -15.96
N GLY A 193 11.35 10.42 -16.64
CA GLY A 193 11.46 9.58 -17.84
C GLY A 193 11.24 8.08 -17.58
N ASP A 194 11.34 7.61 -16.34
CA ASP A 194 11.02 6.22 -16.01
C ASP A 194 9.52 5.94 -16.27
N SER A 195 9.19 4.78 -16.84
CA SER A 195 7.81 4.40 -17.19
C SER A 195 6.90 4.22 -15.97
N TYR A 196 5.58 4.16 -16.22
CA TYR A 196 4.60 3.86 -15.19
C TYR A 196 4.52 2.35 -14.94
N SER A 197 4.50 1.91 -13.69
CA SER A 197 4.16 0.52 -13.33
C SER A 197 2.70 0.45 -12.88
N TYR A 198 1.97 -0.55 -13.35
CA TYR A 198 0.59 -0.83 -12.95
C TYR A 198 0.50 -1.85 -11.82
N ASN A 199 1.64 -2.34 -11.32
CA ASN A 199 1.69 -3.17 -10.13
C ASN A 199 1.46 -2.31 -8.90
N PHE A 200 0.36 -2.57 -8.19
CA PHE A 200 0.12 -2.05 -6.85
C PHE A 200 0.26 -3.16 -5.81
N ALA A 201 -0.20 -4.38 -6.12
CA ALA A 201 -0.18 -5.57 -5.27
C ALA A 201 1.14 -5.85 -4.53
N THR A 202 2.28 -5.83 -5.24
CA THR A 202 3.58 -6.22 -4.66
C THR A 202 4.66 -5.18 -4.89
N ASN A 203 4.24 -3.94 -5.20
CA ASN A 203 5.15 -2.90 -5.65
C ASN A 203 6.26 -2.59 -4.64
N ARG A 204 6.07 -2.89 -3.35
CA ARG A 204 7.07 -2.68 -2.30
C ARG A 204 8.34 -3.52 -2.53
N ALA A 205 8.19 -4.75 -2.99
CA ALA A 205 9.28 -5.71 -3.23
C ALA A 205 9.97 -5.54 -4.59
N THR A 206 9.43 -4.73 -5.50
CA THR A 206 10.05 -4.48 -6.81
C THR A 206 11.22 -3.50 -6.72
N SER A 207 12.01 -3.44 -7.80
CA SER A 207 13.14 -2.51 -7.90
C SER A 207 12.75 -1.06 -7.60
N THR A 208 13.66 -0.33 -6.96
CA THR A 208 13.51 1.12 -6.75
C THR A 208 13.89 1.93 -7.99
N THR A 209 14.42 1.30 -9.04
CA THR A 209 14.74 1.91 -10.34
C THR A 209 13.89 1.32 -11.45
N GLY A 210 13.74 2.03 -12.59
CA GLY A 210 12.84 1.59 -13.67
C GLY A 210 11.39 1.98 -13.42
N ALA A 211 10.43 1.22 -13.93
CA ALA A 211 9.02 1.59 -13.89
C ALA A 211 8.47 1.71 -12.46
N LYS A 212 7.66 2.75 -12.18
CA LYS A 212 7.09 2.99 -10.83
C LYS A 212 5.68 3.55 -10.92
N ASN A 213 4.81 3.11 -10.02
CA ASN A 213 3.57 3.85 -9.72
C ASN A 213 3.88 5.09 -8.85
N CYS A 214 2.85 5.89 -8.57
CA CYS A 214 3.00 7.14 -7.80
C CYS A 214 3.58 6.93 -6.39
N SER A 215 2.97 6.05 -5.59
CA SER A 215 3.40 5.77 -4.23
C SER A 215 4.78 5.14 -4.15
N LYS A 216 5.10 4.18 -5.03
CA LYS A 216 6.43 3.55 -5.11
C LYS A 216 7.51 4.57 -5.36
N LEU A 217 7.28 5.57 -6.22
CA LEU A 217 8.24 6.66 -6.47
C LEU A 217 8.54 7.43 -5.17
N VAL A 218 7.50 7.88 -4.46
CA VAL A 218 7.65 8.70 -3.24
C VAL A 218 8.26 7.88 -2.11
N TRP A 219 7.78 6.66 -1.89
CA TRP A 219 8.32 5.75 -0.89
C TRP A 219 9.77 5.39 -1.16
N SER A 220 10.13 5.03 -2.40
CA SER A 220 11.52 4.69 -2.74
C SER A 220 12.47 5.86 -2.49
N ALA A 221 12.01 7.10 -2.76
CA ALA A 221 12.80 8.30 -2.52
C ALA A 221 13.19 8.43 -1.03
N TYR A 222 12.22 8.29 -0.13
CA TYR A 222 12.45 8.40 1.31
C TYR A 222 13.13 7.16 1.89
N LYS A 223 12.79 5.97 1.41
CA LYS A 223 13.43 4.73 1.85
C LYS A 223 14.92 4.74 1.54
N LEU A 224 15.33 5.16 0.34
CA LEU A 224 16.73 5.20 -0.07
C LEU A 224 17.51 6.39 0.49
N LYS A 225 16.87 7.55 0.66
CA LYS A 225 17.58 8.80 0.97
C LYS A 225 17.45 9.29 2.40
N ALA A 226 16.48 8.75 3.14
CA ALA A 226 16.30 9.06 4.56
C ALA A 226 16.36 7.80 5.44
N ASN A 227 16.39 6.60 4.86
CA ASN A 227 16.19 5.34 5.57
C ASN A 227 14.88 5.32 6.38
N ILE A 228 13.85 5.98 5.86
CA ILE A 228 12.52 6.04 6.49
C ILE A 228 11.54 5.26 5.64
N ASP A 229 10.79 4.40 6.32
CA ASP A 229 9.66 3.68 5.75
C ASP A 229 8.39 4.50 6.00
N ILE A 230 7.98 5.25 4.98
CA ILE A 230 6.77 6.10 5.02
C ILE A 230 5.51 5.34 4.60
N ASP A 231 5.57 4.02 4.57
CA ASP A 231 4.43 3.14 4.37
C ASP A 231 3.83 2.77 5.73
N ALA A 232 2.56 3.09 5.96
CA ALA A 232 1.95 3.03 7.28
C ALA A 232 1.75 1.59 7.79
N ASP A 233 1.25 0.70 6.93
CA ASP A 233 0.94 -0.69 7.27
C ASP A 233 2.04 -1.68 6.86
N LYS A 234 2.93 -1.28 5.94
CA LYS A 234 4.07 -2.06 5.47
C LYS A 234 3.65 -3.37 4.79
N GLY A 235 2.52 -3.35 4.09
CA GLY A 235 1.98 -4.48 3.36
C GLY A 235 2.83 -4.89 2.15
N ALA A 236 2.26 -5.72 1.28
CA ALA A 236 2.93 -6.14 0.04
C ALA A 236 3.00 -4.98 -0.96
N GLY A 237 1.99 -4.11 -0.97
CA GLY A 237 1.96 -2.89 -1.73
C GLY A 237 2.46 -1.69 -0.93
N VAL A 238 2.71 -0.60 -1.65
CA VAL A 238 2.73 0.74 -1.05
C VAL A 238 1.64 1.55 -1.72
N TYR A 239 0.70 2.10 -0.97
CA TYR A 239 -0.40 2.90 -1.53
C TYR A 239 -0.30 4.37 -1.13
N PRO A 240 -0.89 5.29 -1.92
CA PRO A 240 -0.84 6.71 -1.58
C PRO A 240 -1.46 7.07 -0.24
N VAL A 241 -2.50 6.34 0.17
CA VAL A 241 -3.13 6.48 1.49
C VAL A 241 -2.17 6.13 2.63
N ASP A 242 -1.29 5.14 2.45
CA ASP A 242 -0.33 4.74 3.48
C ASP A 242 0.73 5.80 3.72
N ILE A 243 1.14 6.49 2.65
CA ILE A 243 2.02 7.66 2.76
C ILE A 243 1.29 8.81 3.47
N ARG A 244 0.01 9.04 3.15
CA ARG A 244 -0.81 10.07 3.81
C ARG A 244 -0.91 9.85 5.31
N ASP A 245 -1.13 8.60 5.71
CA ASP A 245 -1.46 8.22 7.08
C ASP A 245 -0.24 7.72 7.88
N SER A 246 0.95 7.76 7.27
CA SER A 246 2.21 7.42 7.93
C SER A 246 2.47 8.26 9.18
N SER A 247 2.99 7.63 10.23
CA SER A 247 3.46 8.35 11.43
C SER A 247 4.58 9.36 11.14
N TYR A 248 5.24 9.25 9.97
CA TYR A 248 6.25 10.18 9.50
C TYR A 248 5.70 11.38 8.73
N THR A 249 4.44 11.42 8.33
CA THR A 249 3.88 12.58 7.63
C THR A 249 3.14 13.51 8.58
N VAL A 250 3.19 14.81 8.29
CA VAL A 250 2.45 15.86 9.01
C VAL A 250 1.73 16.73 8.01
N THR A 251 0.40 16.66 8.02
CA THR A 251 -0.44 17.54 7.22
C THR A 251 -0.36 18.97 7.73
N TYR A 252 0.12 19.88 6.89
CA TYR A 252 0.13 21.31 7.18
C TYR A 252 -0.91 22.09 6.37
N LYS A 253 -1.51 21.46 5.34
CA LYS A 253 -2.57 22.08 4.54
C LYS A 253 -3.54 21.06 3.97
N LYS A 254 -4.83 21.41 3.98
CA LYS A 254 -5.91 20.72 3.26
C LYS A 254 -6.46 21.63 2.16
N LEU A 255 -6.93 21.08 1.04
CA LEU A 255 -7.37 21.78 -0.18
C LEU A 255 -8.83 21.49 -0.56
#